data_AF-A0A1G0RD19-F1
#
_entry.id   AF-A0A1G0RD19-F1
#
_cell.length_a   1.000
_cell.length_b   1.000
_cell.length_c   1.000
_cell.angle_alpha   90.00
_cell.angle_beta   90.00
_cell.angle_gamma   90.00
#
_symmetry.space_group_name_H-M   'P 1'
#
loop_
_entity.id
_entity.type
_entity.pdbx_description
1 polymer ?
#
loop_
_entity_poly.entity_id
_entity_poly.type
_entity_poly.pdbx_seq_one_letter_code
_entity_poly.pdbx_strand_id
1 'polypeptide(L)'
;MNYFVIIIIITGEDMVQKCLNCGNNDIRVAEVSSTGSYGPDLLPGTGIFRHAKFQVGVCTTCGYTHFFVLSEDIEKVKKSKKFRGKFDLE
;
A
#
# COMPACT_ATOMS: atom_id res chain seq x y z
N MET A 1 15.11 19.86 0.59
CA MET A 1 14.10 19.20 1.46
C MET A 1 13.84 17.82 0.88
N ASN A 2 14.49 16.80 1.45
CA ASN A 2 14.27 15.41 1.03
C ASN A 2 13.07 14.88 1.82
N TYR A 3 11.96 14.63 1.13
CA TYR A 3 10.82 13.96 1.74
C TYR A 3 11.06 12.45 1.67
N PHE A 4 11.32 11.84 2.83
CA PHE A 4 11.32 10.39 2.96
C PHE A 4 9.87 9.93 3.07
N VAL A 5 9.31 9.38 1.99
CA VAL A 5 8.00 8.72 2.03
C VAL A 5 8.22 7.32 2.59
N ILE A 6 8.02 7.16 3.90
CA ILE A 6 8.03 5.84 4.54
C ILE A 6 6.68 5.18 4.26
N ILE A 7 6.64 4.29 3.27
CA ILE A 7 5.47 3.43 3.04
C ILE A 7 5.53 2.31 4.08
N ILE A 8 4.74 2.44 5.15
CA ILE A 8 4.54 1.35 6.12
C ILE A 8 3.51 0.38 5.52
N ILE A 9 3.97 -0.78 5.07
CA ILE A 9 3.09 -1.88 4.64
C ILE A 9 2.66 -2.64 5.89
N ILE A 10 1.42 -2.42 6.35
CA ILE A 10 0.81 -3.23 7.41
C ILE A 10 0.18 -4.46 6.74
N THR A 11 0.73 -5.64 7.00
CA THR A 11 0.18 -6.92 6.54
C THR A 11 -0.71 -7.53 7.62
N GLY A 12 -2.02 -7.52 7.43
CA GLY A 12 -2.99 -8.17 8.33
C GLY A 12 -4.41 -7.67 8.04
N GLU A 13 -5.42 -8.51 8.26
CA GLU A 13 -6.85 -8.22 8.03
C GLU A 13 -7.41 -7.05 8.85
N ASP A 14 -6.57 -6.41 9.67
CA ASP A 14 -6.88 -5.13 10.30
C ASP A 14 -6.62 -4.00 9.31
N MET A 15 -7.63 -3.70 8.48
CA MET A 15 -7.80 -2.36 7.91
C MET A 15 -7.46 -1.37 9.01
N VAL A 16 -6.49 -0.48 8.76
CA VAL A 16 -6.04 0.49 9.76
C VAL A 16 -7.26 1.15 10.40
N GLN A 17 -7.55 0.78 11.64
CA GLN A 17 -8.74 1.27 12.36
C GLN A 17 -8.56 2.74 12.78
N LYS A 18 -7.34 3.27 12.68
CA LYS A 18 -6.97 4.62 13.10
C LYS A 18 -5.92 5.21 12.17
N CYS A 19 -6.18 6.40 11.64
CA CYS A 19 -5.27 7.16 10.82
C CYS A 19 -3.89 7.26 11.49
N LEU A 20 -2.85 6.84 10.77
CA LEU A 20 -1.46 6.85 11.27
C LEU A 20 -0.92 8.28 11.44
N ASN A 21 -1.55 9.27 10.83
CA ASN A 21 -1.15 10.67 10.94
C ASN A 21 -1.82 11.39 12.12
N CYS A 22 -3.15 11.29 12.27
CA CYS A 22 -3.89 12.05 13.28
C CYS A 22 -4.59 11.21 14.37
N GLY A 23 -4.54 9.88 14.26
CA GLY A 23 -5.15 8.95 15.22
C GLY A 23 -6.67 8.79 15.11
N ASN A 24 -7.35 9.57 14.26
CA ASN A 24 -8.81 9.47 14.08
C ASN A 24 -9.21 8.20 13.31
N ASN A 25 -10.43 7.71 13.50
CA ASN A 25 -10.94 6.46 12.93
C ASN A 25 -11.92 6.62 11.76
N ASP A 26 -12.29 7.86 11.38
CA ASP A 26 -13.12 8.07 10.19
C ASP A 26 -12.28 7.94 8.91
N ILE A 27 -12.33 6.73 8.32
CA ILE A 27 -11.60 6.34 7.13
C ILE A 27 -12.58 5.79 6.08
N ARG A 28 -12.48 6.30 4.86
CA ARG A 28 -13.23 5.80 3.70
C ARG A 28 -12.32 4.96 2.81
N VAL A 29 -12.83 3.82 2.34
CA VAL A 29 -12.05 2.87 1.54
C VAL A 29 -12.58 2.69 0.12
N ALA A 30 -11.66 2.38 -0.79
CA ALA A 30 -11.95 1.93 -2.15
C ALA A 30 -10.88 0.93 -2.60
N GLU A 31 -11.25 0.00 -3.48
CA GLU A 31 -10.28 -0.83 -4.18
C GLU A 31 -9.81 -0.14 -5.46
N VAL A 32 -8.50 -0.16 -5.72
CA VAL A 32 -7.90 0.45 -6.91
C VAL A 32 -6.83 -0.48 -7.51
N SER A 33 -6.58 -0.29 -8.80
CA SER A 33 -5.45 -0.96 -9.47
C SER A 33 -4.12 -0.47 -8.90
N SER A 34 -3.13 -1.38 -8.76
CA SER A 34 -1.75 -0.99 -8.42
C SER A 34 -0.97 -0.37 -9.57
N THR A 35 -1.49 -0.53 -10.78
CA THR A 35 -0.99 0.07 -12.02
C THR A 35 -1.97 1.12 -12.49
N GLY A 36 -1.53 2.39 -12.51
CA GLY A 36 -2.30 3.49 -13.11
C GLY A 36 -1.93 3.65 -14.58
N SER A 37 -2.86 4.08 -15.43
CA SER A 37 -2.60 4.28 -16.88
C SER A 37 -1.42 5.22 -17.17
N TYR A 38 -1.24 6.25 -16.33
CA TYR A 38 -0.11 7.19 -16.38
C TYR A 38 0.74 7.16 -15.10
N GLY A 39 0.46 6.22 -14.19
CA GLY A 39 1.11 6.13 -12.88
C GLY A 39 2.21 5.07 -12.86
N PRO A 40 3.16 5.16 -11.91
CA PRO A 40 4.14 4.09 -11.71
C PRO A 40 3.45 2.79 -11.28
N ASP A 41 4.06 1.65 -11.58
CA ASP A 41 3.66 0.36 -11.01
C ASP A 41 4.03 0.35 -9.52
N LEU A 42 3.02 0.48 -8.67
CA LEU A 42 3.17 0.55 -7.23
C LEU A 42 3.27 -0.84 -6.58
N LEU A 43 2.97 -1.93 -7.30
CA LEU A 43 3.20 -3.31 -6.84
C LEU A 43 4.04 -4.12 -7.83
N PRO A 44 5.32 -3.73 -8.04
CA PRO A 44 6.15 -4.33 -9.06
C PRO A 44 6.41 -5.81 -8.81
N GLY A 45 6.27 -6.61 -9.88
CA GLY A 45 6.58 -8.04 -9.85
C GLY A 45 5.50 -8.91 -9.21
N THR A 46 4.29 -8.38 -8.99
CA THR A 46 3.14 -9.13 -8.49
C THR A 46 2.34 -9.85 -9.59
N GLY A 47 2.73 -9.72 -10.86
CA GLY A 47 2.14 -10.45 -11.99
C GLY A 47 2.28 -9.68 -13.31
N ILE A 48 2.10 -10.40 -14.43
CA ILE A 48 2.12 -9.83 -15.80
C ILE A 48 0.69 -9.72 -16.37
N PHE A 49 -0.20 -10.64 -15.99
CA PHE A 49 -1.57 -10.73 -16.53
C PHE A 49 -2.66 -10.33 -15.52
N ARG A 50 -2.40 -10.45 -14.21
CA ARG A 50 -3.28 -9.98 -13.14
C ARG A 50 -2.43 -9.32 -12.07
N HIS A 51 -2.19 -8.02 -12.25
CA HIS A 51 -1.51 -7.19 -11.25
C HIS A 51 -2.26 -7.27 -9.92
N ALA A 52 -1.52 -7.22 -8.82
CA ALA A 52 -2.12 -7.10 -7.50
C ALA A 52 -2.91 -5.79 -7.39
N LYS A 53 -3.88 -5.73 -6.49
CA LYS A 53 -4.64 -4.51 -6.22
C LYS A 53 -4.30 -3.92 -4.86
N PHE A 54 -4.66 -2.65 -4.68
CA PHE A 54 -4.70 -2.02 -3.37
C PHE A 54 -6.14 -1.86 -2.90
N GLN A 55 -6.31 -1.93 -1.59
CA GLN A 55 -7.32 -1.16 -0.90
C GLN A 55 -6.68 0.17 -0.47
N VAL A 56 -7.33 1.28 -0.83
CA VAL A 56 -6.92 2.62 -0.42
C VAL A 56 -7.86 3.11 0.66
N GLY A 57 -7.32 3.58 1.78
CA GLY A 57 -8.09 4.21 2.84
C GLY A 57 -7.72 5.68 2.97
N VAL A 58 -8.70 6.58 2.97
CA VAL A 58 -8.48 8.03 3.17
C VAL A 58 -9.12 8.45 4.49
N CYS A 59 -8.33 9.05 5.38
CA CYS A 59 -8.86 9.68 6.58
C CYS A 59 -9.62 10.95 6.20
N THR A 60 -10.91 11.01 6.53
CA THR A 60 -11.77 12.15 6.19
C THR A 60 -11.44 13.40 7.01
N THR A 61 -10.74 13.23 8.13
CA THR A 61 -10.40 14.33 9.05
C THR A 61 -9.15 15.08 8.61
N CYS A 62 -8.08 14.37 8.24
CA CYS A 62 -6.79 15.00 7.92
C CYS A 62 -6.30 14.74 6.48
N GLY A 63 -7.06 13.98 5.68
CA GLY A 63 -6.72 13.68 4.28
C GLY A 63 -5.59 12.67 4.09
N TYR A 64 -5.03 12.11 5.18
CA TYR A 64 -3.96 11.12 5.06
C TYR A 64 -4.46 9.86 4.36
N THR A 65 -3.69 9.39 3.38
CA THR A 65 -4.03 8.25 2.53
C THR A 65 -3.16 7.05 2.88
N HIS A 66 -3.82 5.91 3.03
CA HIS A 66 -3.22 4.62 3.26
C HIS A 66 -3.37 3.74 2.02
N PHE A 67 -2.30 3.00 1.68
CA PHE A 67 -2.33 1.98 0.64
C PHE A 67 -2.08 0.61 1.28
N PHE A 68 -3.01 -0.31 1.09
CA PHE A 68 -2.95 -1.67 1.61
C PHE A 68 -2.98 -2.66 0.47
N VAL A 69 -2.04 -3.59 0.44
CA VAL A 69 -2.11 -4.73 -0.49
C VAL A 69 -3.28 -5.61 -0.03
N LEU A 70 -4.13 -6.04 -0.97
CA LEU A 70 -5.22 -6.96 -0.64
C LEU A 70 -4.65 -8.27 -0.06
N SER A 71 -5.34 -8.86 0.92
CA SER A 71 -4.90 -10.08 1.60
C SER A 71 -4.58 -11.22 0.63
N GLU A 72 -5.38 -11.37 -0.44
CA GLU A 72 -5.18 -12.37 -1.49
C GLU A 72 -3.89 -12.18 -2.31
N ASP A 73 -3.35 -10.95 -2.33
CA ASP A 73 -2.20 -10.56 -3.13
C ASP A 73 -0.90 -10.43 -2.30
N ILE A 74 -0.96 -10.54 -0.97
CA ILE A 74 0.21 -10.42 -0.08
C ILE A 74 1.31 -11.41 -0.47
N GLU A 75 0.94 -12.65 -0.80
CA GLU A 75 1.92 -13.69 -1.19
C GLU A 75 2.67 -13.34 -2.49
N LYS A 76 2.07 -12.55 -3.38
CA LYS A 76 2.73 -12.08 -4.60
C LYS A 76 3.80 -11.05 -4.27
N VAL A 77 3.53 -10.17 -3.30
CA VAL A 77 4.50 -9.18 -2.82
C VAL A 77 5.68 -9.88 -2.16
N LYS A 78 5.42 -10.83 -1.25
CA LYS A 78 6.47 -11.60 -0.57
C LYS A 78 7.40 -12.35 -1.53
N LYS A 79 6.85 -12.90 -2.64
CA LYS A 79 7.62 -13.66 -3.64
C LYS A 79 8.31 -12.77 -4.67
N SER A 80 7.93 -11.50 -4.78
CA SER A 80 8.49 -10.61 -5.78
C SER A 80 9.91 -10.19 -5.42
N LYS A 81 10.86 -10.51 -6.31
CA LYS A 81 12.27 -10.09 -6.21
C LYS A 81 12.48 -8.59 -6.44
N LYS A 82 11.43 -7.85 -6.81
CA LYS A 82 11.50 -6.40 -7.03
C LYS A 82 11.35 -5.61 -5.74
N PHE A 83 10.81 -6.22 -4.68
CA PHE A 83 10.86 -5.66 -3.34
C PHE A 83 12.10 -6.18 -2.62
N ARG A 84 12.73 -5.31 -1.84
CA ARG A 84 13.88 -5.65 -1.00
C ARG A 84 13.51 -5.43 0.46
N GLY A 85 14.05 -6.25 1.35
CA GLY A 85 13.97 -5.98 2.77
C GLY A 85 14.67 -4.66 3.09
N LYS A 86 14.20 -3.97 4.13
CA LYS A 86 14.80 -2.71 4.60
C LYS A 86 16.31 -2.86 4.90
N PHE A 87 16.74 -4.07 5.24
CA PHE A 87 18.14 -4.41 5.58
C PHE A 87 18.98 -4.88 4.38
N ASP A 88 18.39 -4.99 3.18
CA ASP A 88 19.10 -5.39 1.94
C ASP A 88 19.53 -4.16 1.11
N LEU A 89 19.45 -2.96 1.70
CA LEU A 89 19.76 -1.68 1.04
C LEU A 89 21.13 -1.10 1.46
N GLU A 90 21.89 -1.84 2.27
CA GLU A 90 23.28 -1.53 2.64
C GLU A 90 24.29 -2.17 1.67
#